data_AF-A0A8T5H780-F1
#
_entry.id   AF-A0A8T5H780-F1
#
_cell.length_a   1.000
_cell.length_b   1.000
_cell.length_c   1.000
_cell.angle_alpha   90.00
_cell.angle_beta   90.00
_cell.angle_gamma   90.00
#
_symmetry.space_group_name_H-M   'P 1'
#
loop_
_entity.id
_entity.type
_entity.pdbx_description
1 polymer ?
#
loop_
_entity_poly.entity_id
_entity_poly.type
_entity_poly.pdbx_seq_one_letter_code
_entity_poly.pdbx_strand_id
1 'polypeptide(L)' 'MSFLDLYMNKNPLITGSDEGGEPIATIFGVPFDATHSYKPGCRFGADAIRDSFNNIEIFHPDLGIDLESVNIEDLGNT' A
#
# COMPACT_ATOMS: atom_id res chain seq x y z
N MET A 1 -15.47 -18.47 -13.75
CA MET A 1 -15.08 -18.09 -12.38
C MET A 1 -15.64 -16.70 -12.15
N SER A 2 -16.45 -16.49 -11.10
CA SER A 2 -16.92 -15.15 -10.76
C SER A 2 -15.85 -14.46 -9.90
N PHE A 3 -15.47 -13.24 -10.26
CA PHE A 3 -14.65 -12.40 -9.39
C PHE A 3 -15.49 -11.99 -8.18
N LEU A 4 -14.88 -12.02 -6.99
CA LEU A 4 -15.46 -11.46 -5.77
C LEU A 4 -14.95 -10.02 -5.66
N ASP A 5 -15.86 -9.07 -5.54
CA ASP A 5 -15.49 -7.68 -5.29
C ASP A 5 -14.88 -7.57 -3.88
N LEU A 6 -13.68 -7.00 -3.80
CA LEU A 6 -13.05 -6.71 -2.53
C LEU A 6 -13.49 -5.30 -2.09
N TYR A 7 -13.99 -5.18 -0.87
CA TYR A 7 -14.36 -3.89 -0.29
C TYR A 7 -13.14 -3.25 0.34
N MET A 8 -12.69 -2.13 -0.22
CA MET A 8 -11.49 -1.44 0.24
C MET A 8 -11.79 -0.38 1.30
N ASN A 9 -10.96 -0.31 2.33
CA ASN A 9 -10.86 0.81 3.26
C ASN A 9 -9.62 1.66 2.93
N LYS A 10 -9.85 2.90 2.49
CA LYS A 10 -8.84 3.86 2.02
C LYS A 10 -8.13 4.62 3.15
N ASN A 11 -7.95 4.04 4.33
CA ASN A 11 -7.31 4.75 5.45
C ASN A 11 -6.50 3.78 6.33
N PRO A 12 -5.19 4.00 6.54
CA PRO A 12 -4.30 5.03 5.95
C PRO A 12 -3.93 4.74 4.47
N LEU A 13 -3.38 5.73 3.75
CA LEU A 13 -2.82 5.59 2.39
C LEU A 13 -1.42 6.18 2.30
N ILE A 14 -0.57 5.60 1.45
CA ILE A 14 0.77 6.13 1.13
C ILE A 14 0.68 7.27 0.12
N THR A 15 -0.18 7.12 -0.88
CA THR A 15 -0.29 8.04 -2.02
C THR A 15 -1.73 8.05 -2.54
N GLY A 16 -2.14 9.16 -3.16
CA GLY A 16 -3.39 9.27 -3.91
C GLY A 16 -3.16 8.98 -5.39
N SER A 17 -4.18 8.48 -6.08
CA SER A 17 -4.11 8.34 -7.55
C SER A 17 -4.14 9.70 -8.24
N ASP A 18 -3.34 9.85 -9.30
CA ASP A 18 -3.46 10.96 -10.24
C ASP A 18 -4.75 10.77 -11.08
N GLU A 19 -5.60 11.79 -11.15
CA GLU A 19 -6.96 11.69 -11.72
C GLU A 19 -6.97 11.40 -13.24
N GLY A 20 -5.83 11.46 -13.92
CA GLY A 20 -5.73 11.38 -15.39
C GLY A 20 -4.92 10.22 -15.97
N GLY A 21 -4.24 9.41 -15.16
CA GLY A 21 -3.25 8.43 -15.65
C GLY A 21 -3.43 7.02 -15.09
N GLU A 22 -3.17 6.00 -15.91
CA GLU A 22 -3.06 4.61 -15.45
C GLU A 22 -1.86 4.50 -14.47
N PRO A 23 -2.03 3.90 -13.27
CA PRO A 23 -0.95 3.74 -12.33
C PRO A 23 0.07 2.74 -12.84
N ILE A 24 1.35 3.02 -12.64
CA ILE A 24 2.41 2.06 -12.99
C ILE A 24 2.48 0.90 -11.99
N ALA A 25 1.95 1.11 -10.80
CA ALA A 25 1.87 0.14 -9.72
C ALA A 25 0.66 0.45 -8.83
N THR A 26 -0.04 -0.60 -8.42
CA THR A 26 -1.16 -0.52 -7.48
C THR A 26 -0.81 -1.31 -6.21
N ILE A 27 -1.01 -0.68 -5.06
CA ILE A 27 -0.72 -1.23 -3.73
C ILE A 27 -2.04 -1.46 -3.01
N PHE A 28 -2.15 -2.59 -2.30
CA PHE A 28 -3.25 -2.84 -1.37
C PHE A 28 -2.76 -3.75 -0.24
N GLY A 29 -3.39 -3.63 0.93
CA GLY A 29 -3.10 -4.41 2.12
C GLY A 29 -4.16 -5.48 2.36
N VAL A 30 -3.72 -6.65 2.83
CA VAL A 30 -4.60 -7.75 3.27
C VAL A 30 -4.32 -7.99 4.76
N PRO A 31 -5.14 -7.42 5.67
CA PRO A 31 -4.93 -7.52 7.11
C PRO A 31 -5.37 -8.90 7.66
N PHE A 32 -4.65 -9.96 7.26
CA PHE A 32 -4.98 -11.34 7.61
C PHE A 32 -3.81 -12.04 8.30
N ASP A 33 -4.09 -12.68 9.44
CA ASP A 33 -3.13 -13.50 10.16
C ASP A 33 -3.74 -14.72 10.87
N ALA A 34 -4.94 -15.16 10.46
CA ALA A 34 -5.70 -16.18 11.20
C ALA A 34 -5.02 -17.55 11.32
N THR A 35 -4.02 -17.84 10.48
CA THR A 35 -3.23 -19.08 10.50
C THR A 35 -1.90 -18.95 11.27
N HIS A 36 -1.60 -17.79 11.86
CA HIS A 36 -0.40 -17.61 12.67
C HIS A 36 -0.53 -18.34 14.01
N SER A 37 0.36 -19.29 14.29
CA SER A 37 0.31 -20.09 15.53
C SER A 37 1.16 -19.55 16.69
N TYR A 38 2.27 -18.86 16.40
CA TYR A 38 3.24 -18.47 17.44
C TYR A 38 3.20 -16.97 17.78
N LYS A 39 3.26 -16.09 16.77
CA LYS A 39 3.26 -14.63 16.95
C LYS A 39 2.27 -13.97 15.98
N PRO A 40 1.01 -13.76 16.39
CA PRO A 40 0.04 -13.00 15.59
C PRO A 40 0.39 -11.51 15.57
N GLY A 41 -0.19 -10.77 14.62
CA GLY A 41 0.03 -9.33 14.48
C GLY A 41 0.35 -8.88 13.05
N CYS A 42 0.63 -9.79 12.13
CA CYS A 42 0.88 -9.45 10.72
C CYS A 42 -0.31 -8.74 10.05
N ARG A 43 -1.54 -8.89 10.58
CA ARG A 43 -2.71 -8.14 10.14
C ARG A 43 -2.54 -6.61 10.25
N PHE A 44 -1.68 -6.13 11.14
CA PHE A 44 -1.38 -4.71 11.34
C PHE A 44 -0.21 -4.23 10.47
N GLY A 45 0.43 -5.14 9.72
CA GLY A 45 1.65 -4.84 8.97
C GLY A 45 1.45 -3.80 7.88
N ALA A 46 0.36 -3.87 7.14
CA ALA A 46 0.06 -2.89 6.08
C ALA A 46 -0.02 -1.47 6.66
N ASP A 47 -0.80 -1.27 7.72
CA ASP A 47 -0.94 0.04 8.37
C ASP A 47 0.39 0.53 8.94
N ALA A 48 1.15 -0.35 9.61
CA ALA A 48 2.46 0.02 10.15
C ALA A 48 3.46 0.44 9.06
N ILE A 49 3.40 -0.18 7.86
CA ILE A 49 4.21 0.24 6.71
C ILE A 49 3.80 1.64 6.25
N ARG A 50 2.49 1.91 6.14
CA ARG A 50 1.99 3.23 5.73
C ARG A 50 2.36 4.33 6.73
N ASP A 51 2.22 4.06 8.02
CA ASP A 51 2.62 4.97 9.08
C ASP A 51 4.13 5.27 9.03
N SER A 52 4.94 4.24 8.78
CA SER A 52 6.40 4.37 8.68
C SER A 52 6.85 5.08 7.41
N PHE A 53 6.07 5.02 6.33
CA PHE A 53 6.39 5.65 5.05
C PHE A 53 6.56 7.17 5.19
N ASN A 54 5.81 7.82 6.09
CA ASN A 54 5.96 9.26 6.36
C ASN A 54 7.34 9.65 6.91
N ASN A 55 8.17 8.68 7.31
CA ASN A 55 9.50 8.92 7.88
C ASN A 55 10.65 8.58 6.92
N ILE A 56 10.35 8.16 5.68
CA ILE A 56 11.37 7.89 4.67
C ILE A 56 11.37 8.99 3.61
N GLU A 57 12.55 9.25 3.05
CA GLU A 57 12.68 10.11 1.88
C GLU A 57 12.17 9.37 0.64
N ILE A 58 11.44 10.10 -0.20
CA ILE A 58 10.81 9.59 -1.44
C ILE A 58 11.80 9.48 -2.62
N PHE A 59 12.97 10.11 -2.50
CA PHE A 59 14.04 10.02 -3.49
C PHE A 59 15.03 8.91 -3.16
N HIS A 60 15.31 8.03 -4.13
CA HIS A 60 16.31 6.98 -4.02
C HIS A 60 17.62 7.37 -4.73
N PRO A 61 18.73 7.62 -4.00
CA PRO A 61 19.96 8.16 -4.58
C PRO A 61 20.61 7.28 -5.65
N ASP A 62 20.73 5.97 -5.40
CA ASP A 62 21.46 5.07 -6.31
C ASP A 62 20.70 4.80 -7.61
N LEU A 63 19.37 4.81 -7.56
CA LEU A 63 18.51 4.66 -8.73
C LEU A 63 18.28 6.01 -9.44
N GLY A 64 18.48 7.12 -8.74
CA GLY A 64 18.17 8.46 -9.24
C GLY A 64 16.67 8.66 -9.51
N ILE A 65 15.80 7.97 -8.76
CA ILE A 65 14.35 7.97 -8.96
C ILE A 65 13.68 8.67 -7.78
N ASP A 66 12.70 9.51 -8.09
CA ASP A 66 11.82 10.16 -7.12
C ASP A 66 10.40 9.58 -7.22
N LEU A 67 9.87 9.08 -6.10
CA LEU A 67 8.52 8.53 -6.05
C LEU A 67 7.43 9.58 -6.30
N GLU A 68 7.70 10.88 -6.09
CA GLU A 68 6.76 11.96 -6.47
C GLU A 68 6.52 12.05 -7.98
N SER A 69 7.49 11.59 -8.78
CA SER A 69 7.40 11.63 -10.25
C SER A 69 6.65 10.44 -10.85
N VAL A 70 6.22 9.49 -10.01
CA VAL A 70 5.73 8.19 -10.40
C VAL A 70 4.28 8.01 -9.95
N ASN A 71 3.38 7.67 -10.88
CA ASN A 71 1.98 7.41 -10.56
C ASN A 71 1.82 6.03 -9.89
N ILE A 72 1.71 6.03 -8.56
CA ILE A 72 1.44 4.84 -7.74
C ILE A 72 0.08 5.04 -7.09
N GLU A 73 -0.78 4.03 -7.18
CA GLU A 73 -2.09 4.05 -6.54
C GLU A 73 -2.07 3.15 -5.29
N ASP A 74 -2.53 3.66 -4.15
CA ASP A 74 -2.79 2.87 -2.95
C ASP A 74 -4.31 2.72 -2.74
N LEU A 75 -4.80 1.49 -2.77
CA LEU A 75 -6.21 1.17 -2.59
C LEU A 75 -6.59 1.00 -1.12
N GLY A 76 -5.63 1.00 -0.20
CA GLY A 76 -5.88 0.80 1.22
C GLY A 76 -5.93 -0.68 1.62
N ASN A 77 -6.83 -1.06 2.53
CA ASN A 77 -6.94 -2.43 3.05
C ASN A 77 -8.24 -3.10 2.64
N THR A 78 -8.21 -4.43 2.46
CA THR A 78 -9.40 -5.27 2.25
C THR A 78 -10.12 -5.62 3.53
#